data_AF-A0A812CJP1-F1
#
_entry.id   AF-A0A812CJP1-F1
#
_cell.length_a   1.000
_cell.length_b   1.000
_cell.length_c   1.000
_cell.angle_alpha   90.00
_cell.angle_beta   90.00
_cell.angle_gamma   90.00
#
_symmetry.space_group_name_H-M   'P 1'
#
loop_
_entity.id
_entity.type
_entity.pdbx_description
1 polymer ?
#
loop_
_entity_poly.entity_id
_entity_poly.type
_entity_poly.pdbx_seq_one_letter_code
_entity_poly.pdbx_strand_id
1 'polypeptide(L)'
;MPAFEVLGPLQISLGRMVGDISRFMVLFALVLFAFMVGLHNLYWYYGAQKFKMSVNGQPVYVHAAGAFQGLRHTFYSLFWSMFGQVSINDISVKTPEIDRVQQCVVIDNDRNKIICTEDASNKTTAELLASVWSTGSGNLPVEKSTAIVESVGMFLFGIYHVVIIIVLINMLIAMMSHSFEDIQGDCDVEWKFARTKLWMNYMDDGSTLPVPFNMIPTPKSFLYTWAFLKELFSPHSEGLFDLERARKQTFIKVTHAAI
;
A
#
# COMPACT_ATOMS: atom_id res chain seq x y z
N MET A 1 -18.53 -13.47 2.52
CA MET A 1 -19.74 -13.41 1.69
C MET A 1 -19.96 -14.78 1.03
N PRO A 2 -20.25 -15.86 1.78
CA PRO A 2 -20.38 -17.20 1.21
C PRO A 2 -21.76 -17.48 0.58
N ALA A 3 -22.69 -16.51 0.66
CA ALA A 3 -24.08 -16.68 0.23
C ALA A 3 -24.26 -16.65 -1.29
N PHE A 4 -23.34 -16.04 -2.05
CA PHE A 4 -23.43 -15.99 -3.50
C PHE A 4 -22.68 -17.16 -4.13
N GLU A 5 -23.38 -17.97 -4.93
CA GLU A 5 -22.85 -19.24 -5.42
C GLU A 5 -21.69 -19.10 -6.41
N VAL A 6 -21.66 -18.02 -7.18
CA VAL A 6 -20.64 -17.80 -8.21
C VAL A 6 -19.36 -17.15 -7.65
N LEU A 7 -19.44 -16.43 -6.53
CA LEU A 7 -18.30 -15.72 -5.92
C LEU A 7 -17.74 -16.43 -4.68
N GLY A 8 -18.52 -17.33 -4.08
CA GLY A 8 -18.15 -18.03 -2.85
C GLY A 8 -16.86 -18.85 -2.98
N PRO A 9 -16.74 -19.76 -3.95
CA PRO A 9 -15.51 -20.51 -4.18
C PRO A 9 -14.33 -19.58 -4.51
N LEU A 10 -14.54 -18.57 -5.37
CA LEU A 10 -13.47 -17.63 -5.74
C LEU A 10 -12.91 -16.85 -4.53
N GLN A 11 -13.78 -16.46 -3.58
CA GLN A 11 -13.35 -15.75 -2.37
C GLN A 11 -12.47 -16.64 -1.48
N ILE A 12 -12.82 -17.93 -1.36
CA ILE A 12 -12.10 -18.87 -0.49
C ILE A 12 -10.75 -19.24 -1.11
N SER A 13 -10.73 -19.47 -2.42
CA SER A 13 -9.48 -19.76 -3.12
C SER A 13 -8.51 -18.57 -3.04
N LEU A 14 -9.00 -17.33 -3.22
CA LEU A 14 -8.19 -16.12 -3.06
C LEU A 14 -7.61 -16.00 -1.64
N GLY A 15 -8.40 -16.26 -0.60
CA GLY A 15 -7.93 -16.17 0.78
C GLY A 15 -6.76 -17.11 1.10
N ARG A 16 -6.76 -18.31 0.51
CA ARG A 16 -5.66 -19.28 0.66
C ARG A 16 -4.45 -18.89 -0.19
N MET A 17 -4.66 -18.41 -1.41
CA MET A 17 -3.57 -17.88 -2.26
C MET A 17 -2.87 -16.69 -1.62
N VAL A 18 -3.60 -15.80 -0.94
CA VAL A 18 -3.01 -14.65 -0.23
C VAL A 18 -1.97 -15.09 0.82
N GLY A 19 -2.13 -16.27 1.43
CA GLY A 19 -1.13 -16.84 2.32
C GLY A 19 0.20 -17.08 1.62
N ASP A 20 0.19 -17.68 0.42
CA ASP A 20 1.39 -17.93 -0.37
C ASP A 20 1.97 -16.63 -0.95
N ILE A 21 1.12 -15.74 -1.47
CA ILE A 21 1.51 -14.40 -1.93
C ILE A 21 2.21 -13.62 -0.81
N SER A 22 1.71 -13.69 0.42
CA SER A 22 2.28 -12.93 1.54
C SER A 22 3.74 -13.31 1.81
N ARG A 23 4.10 -14.60 1.67
CA ARG A 23 5.48 -15.08 1.80
C ARG A 23 6.37 -14.51 0.70
N PHE A 24 5.86 -14.44 -0.53
CA PHE A 24 6.56 -13.82 -1.65
C PHE A 24 6.69 -12.29 -1.48
N MET A 25 5.66 -11.63 -0.95
CA MET A 25 5.67 -10.20 -0.66
C MET A 25 6.73 -9.80 0.36
N VAL A 26 7.11 -10.71 1.27
CA VAL A 26 8.25 -10.49 2.18
C VAL A 26 9.56 -10.40 1.39
N LEU A 27 9.80 -11.28 0.42
CA LEU A 27 10.99 -11.21 -0.44
C LEU A 27 11.00 -9.93 -1.28
N PHE A 28 9.85 -9.57 -1.86
CA PHE A 28 9.68 -8.31 -2.57
C PHE A 28 10.02 -7.10 -1.68
N ALA A 29 9.49 -7.05 -0.47
CA ALA A 29 9.76 -5.97 0.48
C ALA A 29 11.24 -5.89 0.85
N LEU A 30 11.91 -7.03 1.08
CA LEU A 30 13.35 -7.08 1.38
C LEU A 30 14.19 -6.49 0.25
N VAL A 31 13.89 -6.84 -1.01
CA VAL A 31 14.57 -6.27 -2.18
C VAL A 31 14.32 -4.76 -2.26
N LEU A 32 13.07 -4.33 -2.11
CA LEU A 32 12.72 -2.91 -2.13
C LEU A 32 13.47 -2.13 -1.05
N PHE A 33 13.54 -2.65 0.18
CA PHE A 33 14.29 -2.00 1.28
C PHE A 33 15.80 -1.97 1.00
N ALA A 34 16.39 -3.02 0.43
CA ALA A 34 17.81 -3.05 0.08
C ALA A 34 18.16 -1.95 -0.94
N PHE A 35 17.38 -1.83 -2.02
CA PHE A 35 17.57 -0.78 -3.02
C PHE A 35 17.22 0.61 -2.48
N MET A 36 16.21 0.72 -1.60
CA MET A 36 15.86 1.97 -0.93
C MET A 36 17.04 2.50 -0.11
N VAL A 37 17.66 1.68 0.72
CA VAL A 37 18.83 2.09 1.52
C VAL A 37 20.01 2.42 0.60
N GLY A 38 20.25 1.63 -0.44
CA GLY A 38 21.33 1.86 -1.40
C GLY A 38 21.21 3.21 -2.12
N LEU A 39 20.04 3.52 -2.67
CA LEU A 39 19.77 4.80 -3.35
C LEU A 39 19.67 5.97 -2.37
N HIS A 40 19.08 5.76 -1.18
CA HIS A 40 19.04 6.79 -0.16
C HIS A 40 20.46 7.21 0.25
N ASN A 41 21.37 6.26 0.48
CA ASN A 41 22.75 6.57 0.85
C ASN A 41 23.53 7.27 -0.29
N LEU A 42 23.24 6.94 -1.54
CA LEU A 42 23.85 7.61 -2.70
C LEU A 42 23.40 9.07 -2.84
N TYR A 43 22.11 9.35 -2.59
CA TYR A 43 21.52 10.67 -2.82
C TYR A 43 21.36 11.54 -1.56
N TRP A 44 21.62 11.01 -0.35
CA TRP A 44 21.37 11.75 0.89
C TRP A 44 22.11 13.11 0.93
N TYR A 45 23.35 13.13 0.42
CA TYR A 45 24.18 14.32 0.38
C TYR A 45 23.61 15.41 -0.55
N TYR A 46 23.11 15.01 -1.73
CA TYR A 46 22.56 15.92 -2.72
C TYR A 46 21.13 16.36 -2.39
N GLY A 47 20.35 15.51 -1.72
CA GLY A 47 19.00 15.86 -1.26
C GLY A 47 18.97 16.94 -0.17
N ALA A 48 20.04 17.05 0.62
CA ALA A 48 20.19 18.07 1.66
C ALA A 48 20.53 19.46 1.10
N GLN A 49 21.04 19.53 -0.13
CA GLN A 49 21.43 20.80 -0.77
C GLN A 49 20.21 21.50 -1.37
N LYS A 50 20.06 22.78 -1.01
CA LYS A 50 19.04 23.69 -1.52
C LYS A 50 19.71 24.83 -2.27
N PHE A 51 19.33 25.03 -3.52
CA PHE A 51 19.81 26.15 -4.31
C PHE A 51 18.77 27.28 -4.31
N LYS A 52 19.24 28.52 -4.26
CA LYS A 52 18.40 29.71 -4.41
C LYS A 52 18.26 30.01 -5.91
N MET A 53 17.04 29.99 -6.41
CA MET A 53 16.71 30.41 -7.77
C MET A 53 15.78 31.63 -7.70
N SER A 54 16.00 32.65 -8.53
CA SER A 54 15.12 33.83 -8.55
C SER A 54 14.05 33.64 -9.62
N VAL A 55 12.81 33.42 -9.19
CA VAL A 55 11.64 33.31 -10.08
C VAL A 55 10.86 34.61 -9.94
N ASN A 56 10.71 35.38 -11.03
CA ASN A 56 10.03 36.68 -11.02
C ASN A 56 10.55 37.65 -9.93
N GLY A 57 11.86 37.65 -9.64
CA GLY A 57 12.45 38.51 -8.59
C GLY A 57 12.20 38.05 -7.15
N GLN A 58 11.56 36.89 -6.94
CA GLN A 58 11.39 36.25 -5.63
C GLN A 58 12.37 35.07 -5.49
N PRO A 59 13.09 34.95 -4.35
CA PRO A 59 13.96 33.81 -4.10
C PRO A 59 13.14 32.55 -3.81
N VAL A 60 13.22 31.55 -4.67
CA VAL A 60 12.63 30.22 -4.51
C VAL A 60 13.75 29.20 -4.25
N TYR A 61 13.57 28.37 -3.22
CA TYR A 61 14.51 27.30 -2.91
C TYR A 61 14.13 26.05 -3.70
N VAL A 62 15.03 25.57 -4.55
CA VAL A 62 14.86 24.34 -5.32
C VAL A 62 15.84 23.30 -4.79
N HIS A 63 15.34 22.09 -4.55
CA HIS A 63 16.15 20.96 -4.11
C HIS A 63 16.91 20.36 -5.29
N ALA A 64 18.19 20.00 -5.08
CA ALA A 64 19.02 19.39 -6.12
C ALA A 64 18.51 18.01 -6.54
N ALA A 65 17.95 17.23 -5.61
CA ALA A 65 17.38 15.91 -5.88
C ALA A 65 16.02 15.76 -5.17
N GLY A 66 14.93 15.83 -5.94
CA GLY A 66 13.57 15.79 -5.40
C GLY A 66 13.09 14.40 -4.97
N ALA A 67 13.51 13.35 -5.68
CA ALA A 67 13.02 11.98 -5.48
C ALA A 67 13.59 11.28 -4.22
N PHE A 68 14.80 11.65 -3.77
CA PHE A 68 15.55 10.87 -2.77
C PHE A 68 15.96 11.64 -1.50
N GLN A 69 15.40 12.82 -1.28
CA GLN A 69 15.71 13.72 -0.16
C GLN A 69 15.41 13.18 1.25
N GLY A 70 14.60 12.12 1.37
CA GLY A 70 14.27 11.54 2.67
C GLY A 70 13.77 10.12 2.53
N LEU A 71 13.99 9.30 3.56
CA LEU A 71 13.71 7.85 3.55
C LEU A 71 12.29 7.52 3.08
N ARG A 72 11.29 8.26 3.56
CA ARG A 72 9.88 8.07 3.15
C ARG A 72 9.64 8.46 1.70
N HIS A 73 10.25 9.54 1.23
CA HIS A 73 10.17 9.97 -0.17
C HIS A 73 10.84 8.94 -1.08
N THR A 74 12.04 8.48 -0.73
CA THR A 74 12.76 7.43 -1.45
C THR A 74 11.94 6.15 -1.54
N PHE A 75 11.29 5.74 -0.45
CA PHE A 75 10.37 4.59 -0.43
C PHE A 75 9.18 4.80 -1.38
N TYR A 76 8.49 5.95 -1.28
CA TYR A 76 7.34 6.25 -2.12
C TYR A 76 7.73 6.31 -3.60
N SER A 77 8.83 6.98 -3.95
CA SER A 77 9.33 7.05 -5.32
C SER A 77 9.70 5.66 -5.84
N LEU A 78 10.39 4.81 -5.08
CA LEU A 78 10.72 3.45 -5.52
C LEU A 78 9.46 2.58 -5.68
N PHE A 79 8.53 2.65 -4.74
CA PHE A 79 7.27 1.93 -4.81
C PHE A 79 6.45 2.32 -6.04
N TRP A 80 6.27 3.63 -6.29
CA TRP A 80 5.52 4.11 -7.46
C TRP A 80 6.27 3.91 -8.78
N SER A 81 7.61 3.83 -8.74
CA SER A 81 8.40 3.53 -9.94
C SER A 81 8.14 2.12 -10.48
N MET A 82 7.82 1.14 -9.61
CA MET A 82 7.39 -0.20 -10.06
C MET A 82 6.19 -0.14 -11.01
N PHE A 83 5.28 0.80 -10.80
CA PHE A 83 4.10 1.00 -11.62
C PHE A 83 4.32 1.98 -12.79
N GLY A 84 5.56 2.42 -13.02
CA GLY A 84 5.91 3.37 -14.07
C GLY A 84 5.47 4.81 -13.80
N GLN A 85 5.12 5.16 -12.57
CA GLN A 85 4.61 6.49 -12.19
C GLN A 85 5.71 7.49 -11.81
N VAL A 86 6.99 7.18 -12.07
CA VAL A 86 8.13 8.06 -11.73
C VAL A 86 8.82 8.53 -13.00
N SER A 87 9.05 9.85 -13.08
CA SER A 87 9.75 10.48 -14.19
C SER A 87 11.26 10.38 -14.01
N ILE A 88 11.98 10.03 -15.08
CA ILE A 88 13.45 9.94 -15.10
C ILE A 88 14.09 11.30 -14.73
N ASN A 89 13.42 12.40 -15.06
CA ASN A 89 13.86 13.76 -14.76
C ASN A 89 13.95 14.07 -13.25
N ASP A 90 13.21 13.35 -12.41
CA ASP A 90 13.22 13.55 -10.96
C ASP A 90 14.38 12.81 -10.26
N ILE A 91 15.04 11.91 -11.00
CA ILE A 91 16.22 11.14 -10.57
C ILE A 91 17.50 11.92 -10.85
N SER A 92 17.52 12.72 -11.92
CA SER A 92 18.68 13.54 -12.28
C SER A 92 18.94 14.64 -11.24
N VAL A 93 20.21 14.85 -10.90
CA VAL A 93 20.62 15.90 -9.98
C VAL A 93 20.53 17.23 -10.70
N LYS A 94 19.71 18.14 -10.19
CA LYS A 94 19.60 19.51 -10.68
C LYS A 94 20.78 20.32 -10.16
N THR A 95 21.75 20.57 -11.02
CA THR A 95 22.84 21.51 -10.75
C THR A 95 22.46 22.91 -11.24
N PRO A 96 22.72 23.98 -10.47
CA PRO A 96 22.63 25.33 -10.98
C PRO A 96 23.83 25.57 -11.90
N GLU A 97 23.56 26.02 -13.12
CA GLU A 97 24.63 26.41 -14.04
C GLU A 97 25.40 27.62 -13.48
N ILE A 98 26.73 27.52 -13.42
CA ILE A 98 27.63 28.52 -12.83
C ILE A 98 28.00 29.61 -13.86
N ASP A 99 27.09 29.93 -14.78
CA ASP A 99 27.17 31.20 -15.48
C ASP A 99 25.78 31.79 -15.69
N ARG A 100 25.52 32.83 -14.89
CA ARG A 100 24.40 33.78 -14.97
C ARG A 100 23.07 33.30 -14.38
N VAL A 101 22.51 34.22 -13.61
CA VAL A 101 21.21 34.13 -12.93
C VAL A 101 20.13 33.80 -13.98
N GLN A 102 19.79 32.52 -14.14
CA GLN A 102 18.64 32.11 -14.92
C GLN A 102 17.37 32.68 -14.27
N GLN A 103 16.78 33.67 -14.92
CA GLN A 103 15.52 34.26 -14.51
C GLN A 103 14.41 33.40 -15.08
N CYS A 104 13.79 32.60 -14.22
CA CYS A 104 12.76 31.67 -14.65
C CYS A 104 11.38 32.31 -14.50
N VAL A 105 10.53 32.12 -15.51
CA VAL A 105 9.16 32.65 -15.54
C VAL A 105 8.19 31.48 -15.39
N VAL A 106 7.22 31.62 -14.50
CA VAL A 106 6.12 30.65 -14.33
C VAL A 106 5.07 30.96 -15.39
N ILE A 107 4.83 30.02 -16.30
CA ILE A 107 3.90 30.22 -17.44
C ILE A 107 2.46 29.80 -17.08
N ASP A 108 2.25 29.11 -15.96
CA ASP A 108 0.94 28.59 -15.59
C ASP A 108 0.59 28.74 -14.10
N ASN A 109 -0.68 29.03 -13.82
CA ASN A 109 -1.20 29.21 -12.46
C ASN A 109 -1.06 27.94 -11.59
N ASP A 110 -0.84 26.79 -12.21
CA ASP A 110 -0.68 25.48 -11.56
C ASP A 110 0.78 25.12 -11.19
N ARG A 111 1.75 26.02 -11.34
CA ARG A 111 3.17 25.82 -10.92
C ARG A 111 3.89 24.60 -11.52
N ASN A 112 3.32 23.93 -12.52
CA ASN A 112 3.86 22.68 -13.07
C ASN A 112 4.86 22.87 -14.23
N LYS A 113 5.08 24.10 -14.69
CA LYS A 113 6.00 24.37 -15.81
C LYS A 113 6.82 25.62 -15.55
N ILE A 114 8.09 25.43 -15.23
CA ILE A 114 9.08 26.48 -14.99
C ILE A 114 10.04 26.47 -16.18
N ILE A 115 10.12 27.58 -16.92
CA ILE A 115 11.10 27.75 -18.01
C ILE A 115 12.14 28.77 -17.57
N CYS A 116 13.41 28.37 -17.66
CA CYS A 116 14.58 29.19 -17.36
C CYS A 116 15.29 29.50 -18.68
N THR A 117 15.54 30.78 -18.97
CA THR A 117 16.26 31.23 -20.18
C THR A 117 17.43 32.13 -19.78
N GLU A 118 18.51 32.10 -20.57
CA GLU A 118 19.82 32.69 -20.27
C GLU A 118 19.87 34.23 -20.33
N ASP A 119 18.83 34.92 -20.81
CA ASP A 119 18.81 36.38 -20.84
C ASP A 119 17.38 36.94 -20.96
N ALA A 120 16.75 37.24 -19.81
CA ALA A 120 15.40 37.82 -19.76
C ALA A 120 15.37 39.33 -19.50
N SER A 121 16.52 40.02 -19.48
CA SER A 121 16.53 41.44 -19.15
C SER A 121 16.22 42.38 -20.33
N ASN A 122 16.42 41.96 -21.59
CA ASN A 122 16.31 42.85 -22.77
C ASN A 122 15.69 42.21 -24.03
N LYS A 123 14.97 41.08 -23.92
CA LYS A 123 14.32 40.41 -25.07
C LYS A 123 12.81 40.63 -25.05
N THR A 124 12.23 40.90 -26.22
CA THR A 124 10.77 41.06 -26.34
C THR A 124 10.05 39.72 -26.09
N THR A 125 8.77 39.75 -25.71
CA THR A 125 7.96 38.54 -25.47
C THR A 125 7.95 37.57 -26.67
N ALA A 126 8.13 38.08 -27.89
CA ALA A 126 8.25 37.28 -29.10
C ALA A 126 9.59 36.51 -29.18
N GLU A 127 10.70 37.09 -28.75
CA GLU A 127 12.01 36.43 -28.71
C GLU A 127 12.11 35.41 -27.57
N LEU A 128 11.44 35.68 -26.46
CA LEU A 128 11.31 34.73 -25.35
C LEU A 128 10.54 33.48 -25.79
N LEU A 129 9.39 33.65 -26.46
CA LEU A 129 8.65 32.52 -27.01
C LEU A 129 9.43 31.79 -28.11
N ALA A 130 10.20 32.50 -28.95
CA ALA A 130 11.08 31.86 -29.93
C ALA A 130 12.17 30.99 -29.28
N SER A 131 12.75 31.44 -28.16
CA SER A 131 13.71 30.63 -27.39
C SER A 131 13.07 29.38 -26.76
N VAL A 132 11.78 29.44 -26.42
CA VAL A 132 11.00 28.29 -25.89
C VAL A 132 10.83 27.19 -26.94
N TRP A 133 10.69 27.55 -28.22
CA TRP A 133 10.58 26.58 -29.32
C TRP A 133 11.94 26.09 -29.85
N SER A 134 13.03 26.83 -29.59
CA SER A 134 14.40 26.44 -30.00
C SER A 134 15.16 25.65 -28.95
N THR A 135 14.75 25.66 -27.67
CA THR A 135 15.28 24.74 -26.64
C THR A 135 14.61 23.36 -26.76
N GLY A 136 14.75 22.76 -27.94
CA GLY A 136 14.70 21.31 -28.07
C GLY A 136 16.02 20.75 -27.58
N SER A 137 15.95 19.88 -26.57
CA SER A 137 17.00 18.91 -26.15
C SER A 137 18.43 19.20 -26.62
N GLY A 138 19.10 20.15 -25.97
CA GLY A 138 20.53 20.39 -26.16
C GLY A 138 21.27 20.08 -24.87
N ASN A 139 22.16 19.08 -24.90
CA ASN A 139 23.01 18.66 -23.78
C ASN A 139 23.80 19.85 -23.21
N LEU A 140 23.56 20.19 -21.93
CA LEU A 140 24.38 21.15 -21.20
C LEU A 140 25.61 20.45 -20.60
N PRO A 141 26.77 21.14 -20.51
CA PRO A 141 28.02 20.55 -20.09
C PRO A 141 27.93 20.17 -18.61
N VAL A 142 27.74 18.88 -18.37
CA VAL A 142 27.75 18.25 -17.06
C VAL A 142 29.04 18.63 -16.34
N GLU A 143 28.89 19.31 -15.20
CA GLU A 143 29.94 19.43 -14.21
C GLU A 143 30.35 18.00 -13.82
N LYS A 144 31.57 17.58 -14.22
CA LYS A 144 32.09 16.20 -14.11
C LYS A 144 31.94 15.56 -12.72
N SER A 145 31.72 16.36 -11.68
CA SER A 145 31.59 15.94 -10.28
C SER A 145 30.27 15.22 -9.94
N THR A 146 29.13 15.60 -10.53
CA THR A 146 27.83 14.91 -10.28
C THR A 146 27.56 13.76 -11.24
N ALA A 147 28.25 13.75 -12.39
CA ALA A 147 28.12 12.74 -13.45
C ALA A 147 28.26 11.30 -12.93
N ILE A 148 29.19 11.07 -11.99
CA ILE A 148 29.43 9.74 -11.42
C ILE A 148 28.22 9.28 -10.61
N VAL A 149 27.66 10.16 -9.78
CA VAL A 149 26.53 9.85 -8.91
C VAL A 149 25.26 9.65 -9.73
N GLU A 150 25.02 10.50 -10.73
CA GLU A 150 23.92 10.36 -11.67
C GLU A 150 24.01 9.05 -12.47
N SER A 151 25.20 8.72 -12.98
CA SER A 151 25.44 7.47 -13.72
C SER A 151 25.19 6.23 -12.84
N VAL A 152 25.75 6.20 -11.63
CA VAL A 152 25.55 5.10 -10.68
C VAL A 152 24.08 5.02 -10.24
N GLY A 153 23.42 6.16 -10.02
CA GLY A 153 22.02 6.22 -9.64
C GLY A 153 21.09 5.70 -10.74
N MET A 154 21.31 6.11 -11.99
CA MET A 154 20.59 5.59 -13.15
C MET A 154 20.81 4.08 -13.33
N PHE A 155 22.04 3.61 -13.14
CA PHE A 155 22.37 2.19 -13.25
C PHE A 155 21.67 1.35 -12.17
N LEU A 156 21.75 1.76 -10.89
CA LEU A 156 21.06 1.10 -9.79
C LEU A 156 19.55 1.09 -9.97
N PHE A 157 18.97 2.20 -10.43
CA PHE A 157 17.54 2.30 -10.72
C PHE A 157 17.11 1.39 -11.88
N GLY A 158 17.95 1.26 -12.92
CA GLY A 158 17.73 0.34 -14.03
C GLY A 158 17.76 -1.13 -13.59
N ILE A 159 18.76 -1.52 -12.79
CA ILE A 159 18.83 -2.88 -12.23
C ILE A 159 17.62 -3.16 -11.34
N TYR A 160 17.23 -2.20 -10.50
CA TYR A 160 16.02 -2.31 -9.67
C TYR A 160 14.79 -2.63 -10.53
N HIS A 161 14.59 -1.94 -11.66
CA HIS A 161 13.47 -2.22 -12.57
C HIS A 161 13.55 -3.61 -13.19
N VAL A 162 14.73 -4.06 -13.61
CA VAL A 162 14.91 -5.42 -14.16
C VAL A 162 14.56 -6.48 -13.11
N VAL A 163 15.08 -6.34 -11.88
CA VAL A 163 14.82 -7.32 -10.80
C VAL A 163 13.35 -7.31 -10.38
N ILE A 164 12.76 -6.13 -10.18
CA ILE A 164 11.38 -6.00 -9.67
C ILE A 164 10.36 -6.38 -10.75
N ILE A 165 10.50 -5.88 -11.97
CA ILE A 165 9.50 -6.07 -13.02
C ILE A 165 9.68 -7.42 -13.70
N ILE A 166 10.91 -7.78 -14.09
CA ILE A 166 11.12 -8.98 -14.91
C ILE A 166 11.24 -10.22 -14.02
N VAL A 167 12.03 -10.17 -12.94
CA VAL A 167 12.26 -11.36 -12.14
C VAL A 167 11.11 -11.59 -11.15
N LEU A 168 10.74 -10.59 -10.36
CA LEU A 168 9.76 -10.79 -9.28
C LEU A 168 8.32 -10.92 -9.78
N ILE A 169 7.89 -10.21 -10.83
CA ILE A 169 6.52 -10.39 -11.37
C ILE A 169 6.38 -11.77 -12.01
N ASN A 170 7.37 -12.22 -12.80
CA ASN A 170 7.30 -13.53 -13.44
C ASN A 170 7.29 -14.67 -12.41
N MET A 171 8.03 -14.52 -11.32
CA MET A 171 8.00 -15.49 -10.22
C MET A 171 6.70 -15.41 -9.39
N LEU A 172 6.13 -14.22 -9.19
CA LEU A 172 4.84 -14.06 -8.52
C LEU A 172 3.70 -14.73 -9.31
N ILE A 173 3.68 -14.53 -10.63
CA ILE A 173 2.67 -15.15 -11.51
C ILE A 173 2.82 -16.68 -11.48
N ALA A 174 4.05 -17.19 -11.55
CA ALA A 174 4.31 -18.63 -11.49
C ALA A 174 3.82 -19.24 -10.17
N MET A 175 4.13 -18.61 -9.03
CA MET A 175 3.67 -19.05 -7.72
C MET A 175 2.14 -18.96 -7.58
N MET A 176 1.52 -17.92 -8.14
CA MET A 176 0.07 -17.75 -8.15
C MET A 176 -0.64 -18.82 -8.98
N SER A 177 -0.13 -19.16 -10.16
CA SER A 177 -0.73 -20.19 -11.01
C SER A 177 -0.71 -21.55 -10.33
N HIS A 178 0.44 -21.92 -9.76
CA HIS A 178 0.59 -23.19 -9.05
C HIS A 178 -0.32 -23.28 -7.83
N SER A 179 -0.31 -22.24 -6.98
CA SER A 179 -1.19 -22.20 -5.79
C SER A 179 -2.67 -22.22 -6.20
N PHE A 180 -3.03 -21.57 -7.32
CA PHE A 180 -4.41 -21.56 -7.81
C PHE A 180 -4.89 -22.94 -8.25
N GLU A 181 -4.08 -23.65 -9.03
CA GLU A 181 -4.38 -25.01 -9.49
C GLU A 181 -4.54 -25.99 -8.32
N ASP A 182 -3.67 -25.90 -7.31
CA ASP A 182 -3.75 -26.74 -6.11
C ASP A 182 -5.01 -26.48 -5.28
N ILE A 183 -5.38 -25.21 -5.09
CA ILE A 183 -6.47 -24.81 -4.19
C ILE A 183 -7.85 -25.02 -4.84
N GLN A 184 -7.95 -24.95 -6.17
CA GLN A 184 -9.23 -25.03 -6.86
C GLN A 184 -9.93 -26.39 -6.68
N GLY A 185 -9.18 -27.48 -6.49
CA GLY A 185 -9.72 -28.84 -6.32
C GLY A 185 -10.56 -29.03 -5.05
N ASP A 186 -10.18 -28.39 -3.94
CA ASP A 186 -10.86 -28.53 -2.64
C ASP A 186 -11.82 -27.37 -2.34
N CYS A 187 -11.76 -26.30 -3.13
CA CYS A 187 -12.46 -25.05 -2.87
C CYS A 187 -13.98 -25.21 -2.80
N ASP A 188 -14.57 -26.06 -3.65
CA ASP A 188 -16.03 -26.27 -3.66
C ASP A 188 -16.53 -26.95 -2.38
N VAL A 189 -15.74 -27.87 -1.82
CA VAL A 189 -16.09 -28.56 -0.57
C VAL A 189 -15.99 -27.59 0.59
N GLU A 190 -14.91 -26.81 0.66
CA GLU A 190 -14.71 -25.80 1.69
C GLU A 190 -15.73 -24.67 1.61
N TRP A 191 -16.09 -24.24 0.40
CA TRP A 191 -17.15 -23.26 0.19
C TRP A 191 -18.50 -23.78 0.67
N LYS A 192 -18.87 -25.01 0.30
CA LYS A 192 -20.13 -25.61 0.77
C LYS A 192 -20.12 -25.77 2.29
N PHE A 193 -19.00 -26.14 2.91
CA PHE A 193 -18.85 -26.20 4.36
C PHE A 193 -19.02 -24.83 5.03
N ALA A 194 -18.32 -23.80 4.52
CA ALA A 194 -18.42 -22.44 5.03
C ALA A 194 -19.84 -21.86 4.85
N ARG A 195 -20.50 -22.19 3.73
CA ARG A 195 -21.90 -21.86 3.48
C ARG A 195 -22.78 -22.54 4.52
N THR A 196 -22.71 -23.85 4.70
CA THR A 196 -23.51 -24.56 5.71
C THR A 196 -23.27 -24.03 7.12
N LYS A 197 -22.03 -23.69 7.48
CA LYS A 197 -21.71 -23.08 8.79
C LYS A 197 -22.38 -21.72 8.99
N LEU A 198 -22.48 -20.90 7.94
CA LEU A 198 -23.23 -19.64 7.98
C LEU A 198 -24.73 -19.88 8.17
N TRP A 199 -25.29 -20.87 7.46
CA TRP A 199 -26.70 -21.24 7.61
C TRP A 199 -26.99 -21.80 9.01
N MET A 200 -26.06 -22.59 9.57
CA MET A 200 -26.15 -23.13 10.92
C MET A 200 -26.10 -22.01 11.97
N ASN A 201 -25.24 -21.01 11.81
CA ASN A 201 -25.21 -19.80 12.66
C ASN A 201 -26.49 -18.96 12.57
N TYR A 202 -27.25 -19.06 11.47
CA TYR A 202 -28.55 -18.40 11.34
C TYR A 202 -29.67 -19.24 11.96
N MET A 203 -29.49 -20.56 12.03
CA MET A 203 -30.44 -21.50 12.61
C MET A 203 -30.29 -21.66 14.13
N ASP A 204 -29.07 -21.56 14.66
CA ASP A 204 -28.77 -21.64 16.10
C ASP A 204 -28.66 -20.23 16.73
N ASP A 205 -29.52 -19.99 17.72
CA ASP A 205 -29.55 -18.93 18.74
C ASP A 205 -29.82 -17.44 18.37
N GLY A 206 -31.09 -17.05 18.57
CA GLY A 206 -31.46 -16.02 19.55
C GLY A 206 -31.60 -14.57 19.09
N SER A 207 -30.92 -14.17 18.00
CA SER A 207 -30.98 -12.80 17.46
C SER A 207 -31.53 -12.81 16.03
N THR A 208 -32.76 -13.29 15.86
CA THR A 208 -33.52 -13.24 14.59
C THR A 208 -33.88 -11.82 14.14
N LEU A 209 -33.51 -10.83 14.95
CA LEU A 209 -33.73 -9.42 14.72
C LEU A 209 -32.47 -8.83 14.04
N PRO A 210 -32.63 -8.07 12.93
CA PRO A 210 -31.52 -7.36 12.31
C PRO A 210 -30.76 -6.52 13.34
N VAL A 211 -29.46 -6.27 13.14
CA VAL A 211 -28.60 -5.46 14.03
C VAL A 211 -29.29 -4.21 14.64
N PRO A 212 -30.06 -3.38 13.90
CA PRO A 212 -30.79 -2.25 14.50
C PRO A 212 -31.89 -2.64 15.51
N PHE A 213 -32.47 -3.84 15.40
CA PHE A 213 -33.55 -4.34 16.25
C PHE A 213 -33.06 -5.28 17.37
N ASN A 214 -31.78 -5.66 17.35
CA ASN A 214 -31.12 -6.39 18.44
C ASN A 214 -30.77 -5.50 19.65
N MET A 215 -30.94 -4.18 19.52
CA MET A 215 -30.63 -3.20 20.58
C MET A 215 -31.77 -3.04 21.60
N ILE A 216 -32.99 -3.47 21.28
CA ILE A 216 -34.13 -3.44 22.21
C ILE A 216 -34.19 -4.82 22.88
N PRO A 217 -33.78 -4.96 24.15
CA PRO A 217 -33.86 -6.23 24.84
C PRO A 217 -35.32 -6.73 24.82
N THR A 218 -35.51 -7.99 24.43
CA THR A 218 -36.86 -8.56 24.41
C THR A 218 -37.47 -8.50 25.82
N PRO A 219 -38.80 -8.27 25.96
CA PRO A 219 -39.45 -8.21 27.26
C PRO A 219 -39.20 -9.46 28.13
N LYS A 220 -38.98 -10.61 27.50
CA LYS A 220 -38.59 -11.86 28.18
C LYS A 220 -37.17 -11.80 28.74
N SER A 221 -36.21 -11.22 28.01
CA SER A 221 -34.83 -11.02 28.51
C SER A 221 -34.82 -10.13 29.75
N PHE A 222 -35.67 -9.10 29.80
CA PHE A 222 -35.83 -8.25 30.99
C PHE A 222 -36.38 -8.99 32.21
N LEU A 223 -37.30 -9.95 32.02
CA LEU A 223 -37.80 -10.79 33.11
C LEU A 223 -36.72 -11.76 33.63
N TYR A 224 -35.90 -12.32 32.74
CA TYR A 224 -34.77 -13.17 33.14
C TYR A 224 -33.67 -12.37 33.85
N THR A 225 -33.34 -11.16 33.39
CA THR A 225 -32.36 -10.31 34.09
C THR A 225 -32.89 -9.81 35.42
N TRP A 226 -34.19 -9.51 35.53
CA TRP A 226 -34.85 -9.17 36.80
C TRP A 226 -34.87 -10.34 37.78
N ALA A 227 -35.20 -11.56 37.31
CA ALA A 227 -35.13 -12.77 38.12
C ALA A 227 -33.70 -13.05 38.60
N PHE A 228 -32.71 -12.93 37.71
CA PHE A 228 -31.29 -13.07 38.02
C PHE A 228 -30.81 -12.01 39.03
N LEU A 229 -31.24 -10.75 38.89
CA LEU A 229 -30.95 -9.68 39.85
C LEU A 229 -31.58 -9.95 41.23
N LYS A 230 -32.80 -10.51 41.27
CA LYS A 230 -33.47 -10.89 42.51
C LYS A 230 -32.76 -12.07 43.20
N GLU A 231 -32.22 -12.99 42.41
CA GLU A 231 -31.44 -14.13 42.89
C GLU A 231 -30.05 -13.70 43.39
N LEU A 232 -29.44 -12.69 42.75
CA LEU A 232 -28.17 -12.08 43.17
C LEU A 232 -28.28 -11.28 44.48
N PHE A 233 -29.45 -10.70 44.78
CA PHE A 233 -29.69 -9.89 45.99
C PHE A 233 -30.32 -10.65 47.17
N SER A 234 -30.59 -11.96 47.03
CA SER A 234 -31.05 -12.77 48.15
C SER A 234 -29.86 -13.34 48.94
N PRO A 235 -29.75 -13.12 50.25
CA PRO A 235 -28.63 -13.66 51.03
C PRO A 235 -28.82 -15.18 51.22
N HIS A 236 -27.98 -15.94 50.50
CA HIS A 236 -27.53 -17.31 50.76
C HIS A 236 -28.56 -18.47 50.85
N SER A 237 -28.52 -19.37 49.86
CA SER A 237 -28.50 -20.83 50.11
C SER A 237 -27.98 -21.55 48.86
N GLU A 238 -27.07 -22.49 49.09
CA GLU A 238 -26.35 -23.33 48.14
C GLU A 238 -27.23 -24.01 47.08
N GLY A 239 -26.76 -24.09 45.82
CA GLY A 239 -27.40 -24.91 44.79
C GLY A 239 -27.07 -24.64 43.31
N LEU A 240 -26.37 -23.55 42.97
CA LEU A 240 -26.17 -23.14 41.56
C LEU A 240 -24.95 -23.80 40.86
N PHE A 241 -24.11 -24.55 41.58
CA PHE A 241 -22.89 -25.12 41.01
C PHE A 241 -23.09 -26.48 40.31
N ASP A 242 -24.21 -27.17 40.55
CA ASP A 242 -24.49 -28.49 39.95
C ASP A 242 -25.18 -28.42 38.59
N LEU A 243 -25.97 -27.37 38.32
CA LEU A 243 -26.64 -27.18 37.03
C LEU A 243 -25.68 -26.73 35.91
N GLU A 244 -24.65 -25.95 36.25
CA GLU A 244 -23.63 -25.53 35.27
C GLU A 244 -22.70 -26.70 34.87
N ARG A 245 -22.44 -27.62 35.81
CA ARG A 245 -21.66 -28.85 35.54
C ARG A 245 -22.46 -29.85 34.69
N ALA A 246 -23.78 -29.96 34.90
CA ALA A 246 -24.65 -30.81 34.09
C ALA A 246 -24.82 -30.29 32.64
N ARG A 247 -24.87 -28.97 32.43
CA ARG A 247 -24.98 -28.37 31.09
C ARG A 247 -23.71 -28.49 30.25
N LYS A 248 -22.53 -28.54 30.89
CA LYS A 248 -21.25 -28.76 30.17
C LYS A 248 -21.00 -30.23 29.80
N GLN A 249 -21.66 -31.19 30.44
CA GLN A 249 -21.42 -32.62 30.20
C GLN A 249 -22.34 -33.25 29.14
N THR A 250 -23.42 -32.60 28.73
CA THR A 250 -24.37 -33.15 27.75
C THR A 250 -23.92 -33.02 26.29
N PHE A 251 -22.86 -32.25 26.00
CA PHE A 251 -22.38 -32.05 24.62
C PHE A 251 -21.26 -33.01 24.16
N ILE A 252 -20.74 -33.88 25.04
CA ILE A 252 -19.73 -34.88 24.67
C ILE A 252 -20.05 -36.24 25.31
N LYS A 253 -21.03 -36.95 24.73
CA LYS A 253 -21.07 -38.42 24.73
C LYS A 253 -21.63 -38.91 23.40
N VAL A 254 -20.80 -38.85 22.36
CA VAL A 254 -20.91 -39.82 21.26
C VAL A 254 -20.39 -41.14 21.82
N THR A 255 -21.30 -41.95 22.36
CA THR A 255 -20.97 -43.32 22.71
C THR A 255 -21.12 -44.12 21.42
N HIS A 256 -19.99 -44.52 20.83
CA HIS A 256 -19.96 -45.57 19.83
C HIS A 256 -20.66 -46.80 20.41
N ALA A 257 -21.85 -47.11 19.90
CA ALA A 257 -22.43 -48.43 20.03
C ALA A 257 -21.95 -49.24 18.81
N ALA A 258 -21.00 -50.11 19.07
CA ALA A 258 -20.62 -51.18 18.16
C ALA A 258 -21.77 -52.19 18.07
N ILE A 259 -22.13 -52.57 16.84
CA ILE A 259 -22.61 -53.90 16.47
C ILE A 259 -21.84 -54.27 15.22
#